data_AF-A0A399EYQ9-F1
#
_entry.id   AF-A0A399EYQ9-F1
#
_cell.length_a   1.000
_cell.length_b   1.000
_cell.length_c   1.000
_cell.angle_alpha   90.00
_cell.angle_beta   90.00
_cell.angle_gamma   90.00
#
_symmetry.space_group_name_H-M   'P 1'
#
loop_
_entity.id
_entity.type
_entity.pdbx_description
1 polymer ?
#
loop_
_entity_poly.entity_id
_entity_poly.type
_entity_poly.pdbx_seq_one_letter_code
_entity_poly.pdbx_strand_id
1 'polypeptide(L)'
;MKLFQRPPPPDLARLQSEKAALEARVAQLEQDLAFCEKQNHRLAQDAGPALRENAVLRYQLYKCESDRQVLEFHVQGSRAEAGAALNLLHRLAPPGAAEQMEPLEATLLFLYQARTLGVWREALEPLEEQAQSLWQAEHGEPWRFEGERWLALSVAALLRRLEQARSQSLEGAARPADGLRAFDPNLAALAGGLQQALVALASEEVP
;
A
#
# COMPACT_ATOMS: atom_id res chain seq x y z
N MET A 1 -83.01 -60.15 48.38
CA MET A 1 -82.57 -58.91 47.72
C MET A 1 -81.09 -59.02 47.37
N LYS A 2 -80.73 -59.19 46.09
CA LYS A 2 -79.36 -59.02 45.59
C LYS A 2 -79.42 -57.91 44.54
N LEU A 3 -79.23 -56.68 44.99
CA LEU A 3 -79.22 -55.48 44.15
C LEU A 3 -77.89 -55.42 43.40
N PHE A 4 -77.99 -55.47 42.06
CA PHE A 4 -77.04 -54.95 41.06
C PHE A 4 -75.55 -54.94 41.44
N GLN A 5 -74.87 -56.09 41.38
CA GLN A 5 -73.43 -56.09 41.11
C GLN A 5 -73.24 -55.97 39.60
N ARG A 6 -72.98 -54.75 39.14
CA ARG A 6 -72.52 -54.48 37.77
C ARG A 6 -71.16 -55.17 37.63
N PRO A 7 -70.97 -56.09 36.66
CA PRO A 7 -69.65 -56.70 36.46
C PRO A 7 -68.64 -55.58 36.17
N PRO A 8 -67.41 -55.64 36.74
CA PRO A 8 -66.40 -54.65 36.43
C PRO A 8 -66.18 -54.61 34.91
N PRO A 9 -65.99 -53.42 34.29
CA PRO A 9 -65.77 -53.32 32.85
C PRO A 9 -64.59 -54.22 32.45
N PRO A 10 -64.75 -55.04 31.39
CA PRO A 10 -63.77 -56.07 31.04
C PRO A 10 -62.37 -55.53 30.72
N ASP A 11 -62.25 -54.23 30.43
CA ASP A 11 -60.99 -53.57 30.07
C ASP A 11 -60.40 -52.68 31.18
N LEU A 12 -60.99 -52.64 32.37
CA LEU A 12 -60.61 -51.67 33.40
C LEU A 12 -59.18 -51.90 33.92
N ALA A 13 -58.78 -53.17 34.07
CA ALA A 13 -57.41 -53.53 34.44
C ALA A 13 -56.39 -53.18 33.33
N ARG A 14 -56.78 -53.36 32.05
CA ARG A 14 -55.95 -53.03 30.90
C ARG A 14 -55.75 -51.51 30.79
N LEU A 15 -56.83 -50.74 30.87
CA LEU A 15 -56.78 -49.27 30.85
C LEU A 15 -55.99 -48.69 32.03
N GLN A 16 -56.06 -49.30 33.21
CA GLN A 16 -55.23 -48.92 34.35
C GLN A 16 -53.75 -49.19 34.11
N SER A 17 -53.41 -50.32 33.47
CA SER A 17 -52.02 -50.65 33.12
C SER A 17 -51.46 -49.70 32.05
N GLU A 18 -52.27 -49.36 31.03
CA GLU A 18 -51.90 -48.41 29.98
C GLU A 18 -51.73 -46.99 30.55
N LYS A 19 -52.62 -46.57 31.46
CA LYS A 19 -52.49 -45.29 32.17
C LYS A 19 -51.21 -45.23 32.99
N ALA A 20 -50.90 -46.26 33.78
CA ALA A 20 -49.68 -46.31 34.58
C ALA A 20 -48.41 -46.31 33.70
N ALA A 21 -48.44 -46.98 32.55
CA ALA A 21 -47.35 -46.97 31.59
C ALA A 21 -47.16 -45.58 30.95
N LEU A 22 -48.25 -44.88 30.62
CA LEU A 22 -48.21 -43.51 30.10
C LEU A 22 -47.73 -42.50 31.15
N GLU A 23 -48.17 -42.62 32.40
CA GLU A 23 -47.70 -41.76 33.50
C GLU A 23 -46.20 -41.94 33.75
N ALA A 24 -45.71 -43.19 33.74
CA ALA A 24 -44.27 -43.47 33.82
C ALA A 24 -43.50 -42.89 32.62
N ARG A 25 -44.08 -42.95 31.41
CA ARG A 25 -43.47 -42.37 30.21
C ARG A 25 -43.42 -40.85 30.27
N VAL A 26 -44.47 -40.21 30.76
CA VAL A 26 -44.52 -38.74 30.95
C VAL A 26 -43.49 -38.31 31.98
N ALA A 27 -43.41 -38.99 33.13
CA ALA A 27 -42.40 -38.68 34.15
C ALA A 27 -40.96 -38.83 33.62
N GLN A 28 -40.71 -39.85 32.79
CA GLN A 28 -39.41 -40.01 32.13
C GLN A 28 -39.11 -38.87 31.15
N LEU A 29 -40.09 -38.47 30.32
CA LEU A 29 -39.92 -37.37 29.37
C LEU A 29 -39.72 -36.02 30.07
N GLU A 30 -40.38 -35.79 31.20
CA GLU A 30 -40.17 -34.59 32.02
C GLU A 30 -38.74 -34.54 32.60
N GLN A 31 -38.20 -35.68 33.03
CA GLN A 31 -36.81 -35.78 33.48
C GLN A 31 -35.81 -35.53 32.34
N ASP A 32 -36.06 -36.11 31.17
CA ASP A 32 -35.22 -35.94 29.98
C ASP A 32 -35.23 -34.47 29.52
N LEU A 33 -36.40 -33.81 29.57
CA LEU A 33 -36.55 -32.40 29.21
C LEU A 33 -35.77 -31.50 30.19
N ALA A 34 -35.91 -31.74 31.50
CA ALA A 34 -35.14 -31.00 32.52
C ALA A 34 -33.62 -31.23 32.39
N PHE A 35 -33.19 -32.41 31.97
CA PHE A 35 -31.79 -32.70 31.68
C PHE A 35 -31.29 -31.91 30.47
N CYS A 36 -32.05 -31.93 29.37
CA CYS A 36 -31.72 -31.18 28.16
C CYS A 36 -31.67 -29.66 28.40
N GLU A 37 -32.59 -29.11 29.18
CA GLU A 37 -32.58 -27.69 29.55
C GLU A 37 -31.32 -27.31 30.33
N LYS A 38 -30.89 -28.15 31.29
CA LYS A 38 -29.64 -27.95 32.03
C LYS A 38 -28.41 -28.00 31.12
N GLN A 39 -28.37 -28.95 30.19
CA GLN A 39 -27.27 -29.06 29.21
C GLN A 39 -27.23 -27.84 28.29
N ASN A 40 -28.37 -27.39 27.77
CA ASN A 40 -28.45 -26.17 26.97
C ASN A 40 -27.99 -24.94 27.74
N HIS A 41 -28.37 -24.82 29.01
CA HIS A 41 -27.94 -23.69 29.83
C HIS A 41 -26.41 -23.70 30.05
N ARG A 42 -25.83 -24.87 30.32
CA ARG A 42 -24.39 -25.04 30.44
C ARG A 42 -23.66 -24.69 29.14
N LEU A 43 -24.13 -25.22 28.00
CA LEU A 43 -23.55 -24.92 26.69
C LEU A 43 -23.62 -23.42 26.36
N ALA A 44 -24.73 -22.74 26.71
CA ALA A 44 -24.85 -21.30 26.52
C ALA A 44 -23.87 -20.50 27.41
N GLN A 45 -23.64 -20.95 28.65
CA GLN A 45 -22.65 -20.35 29.54
C GLN A 45 -21.22 -20.56 29.03
N ASP A 46 -20.91 -21.76 28.52
CA ASP A 46 -19.59 -22.11 28.00
C ASP A 46 -19.30 -21.40 26.65
N ALA A 47 -20.29 -21.26 25.78
CA ALA A 47 -20.16 -20.60 24.48
C ALA A 47 -20.16 -19.06 24.56
N GLY A 48 -20.81 -18.49 25.59
CA GLY A 48 -20.94 -17.04 25.76
C GLY A 48 -19.61 -16.27 25.73
N PRO A 49 -18.57 -16.67 26.49
CA PRO A 49 -17.25 -16.03 26.46
C PRO A 49 -16.59 -16.08 25.09
N ALA A 50 -16.61 -17.24 24.42
CA ALA A 50 -16.02 -17.40 23.09
C ALA A 50 -16.72 -16.54 22.04
N LEU A 51 -18.05 -16.40 22.12
CA LEU A 51 -18.82 -15.52 21.22
C LEU A 51 -18.46 -14.03 21.45
N ARG A 52 -18.27 -13.61 22.70
CA ARG A 52 -17.84 -12.24 23.03
C ARG A 52 -16.43 -11.96 22.55
N GLU A 53 -15.51 -12.88 22.78
CA GLU A 53 -14.13 -12.77 22.29
C GLU A 53 -14.11 -12.71 20.77
N ASN A 54 -14.88 -13.55 20.08
CA ASN A 54 -14.99 -13.50 18.63
C ASN A 54 -15.53 -12.15 18.13
N ALA A 55 -16.51 -11.55 18.83
CA ALA A 55 -17.02 -10.22 18.49
C ALA A 55 -15.94 -9.13 18.67
N VAL A 56 -15.15 -9.19 19.74
CA VAL A 56 -14.03 -8.27 19.98
C VAL A 56 -12.96 -8.43 18.90
N LEU A 57 -12.59 -9.67 18.56
CA LEU A 57 -11.59 -9.94 17.52
C LEU A 57 -12.05 -9.44 16.14
N ARG A 58 -13.34 -9.63 15.80
CA ARG A 58 -13.91 -9.07 14.56
C ARG A 58 -13.82 -7.54 14.53
N TYR A 59 -14.12 -6.89 15.66
CA TYR A 59 -13.98 -5.43 15.76
C TYR A 59 -12.53 -4.97 15.61
N GLN A 60 -11.58 -5.66 16.24
CA GLN A 60 -10.15 -5.37 16.09
C GLN A 60 -9.68 -5.56 14.65
N LEU A 61 -10.13 -6.63 13.99
CA LEU A 61 -9.81 -6.91 12.59
C LEU A 61 -10.35 -5.81 11.68
N TYR A 62 -11.60 -5.38 11.88
CA TYR A 62 -12.17 -4.23 11.17
C TYR A 62 -11.37 -2.94 11.39
N LYS A 63 -10.92 -2.67 12.62
CA LYS A 63 -10.06 -1.52 12.92
C LYS A 63 -8.74 -1.59 12.16
N CYS A 64 -8.07 -2.75 12.16
CA CYS A 64 -6.85 -2.96 11.38
C CYS A 64 -7.08 -2.77 9.87
N GLU A 65 -8.21 -3.22 9.33
CA GLU A 65 -8.57 -3.02 7.93
C GLU A 65 -8.79 -1.53 7.60
N SER A 66 -9.44 -0.79 8.49
CA SER A 66 -9.60 0.67 8.37
C SER A 66 -8.25 1.39 8.43
N ASP A 67 -7.40 1.06 9.39
CA ASP A 67 -6.06 1.66 9.52
C ASP A 67 -5.20 1.38 8.28
N ARG A 68 -5.29 0.16 7.71
CA ARG A 68 -4.64 -0.19 6.44
C ARG A 68 -5.11 0.70 5.29
N GLN A 69 -6.43 0.92 5.15
CA GLN A 69 -6.97 1.77 4.08
C GLN A 69 -6.48 3.22 4.20
N VAL A 70 -6.41 3.75 5.42
CA VAL A 70 -5.88 5.10 5.69
C VAL A 70 -4.40 5.19 5.31
N LEU A 71 -3.59 4.21 5.71
CA LEU A 71 -2.17 4.15 5.33
C LEU A 71 -1.98 4.01 3.81
N GLU A 72 -2.78 3.20 3.14
CA GLU A 72 -2.75 3.07 1.68
C GLU A 72 -3.08 4.39 0.99
N PHE A 73 -4.06 5.13 1.48
CA PHE A 73 -4.38 6.47 0.98
C PHE A 73 -3.20 7.43 1.15
N HIS A 74 -2.57 7.48 2.33
CA HIS A 74 -1.41 8.35 2.56
C HIS A 74 -0.22 7.97 1.69
N VAL A 75 0.09 6.67 1.57
CA VAL A 75 1.19 6.20 0.72
C VAL A 75 0.93 6.54 -0.75
N GLN A 76 -0.30 6.36 -1.24
CA GLN A 76 -0.66 6.76 -2.60
C GLN A 76 -0.56 8.28 -2.79
N GLY A 77 -1.02 9.07 -1.82
CA GLY A 77 -0.90 10.52 -1.82
C GLY A 77 0.56 11.00 -1.87
N SER A 78 1.39 10.54 -0.93
CA SER A 78 2.83 10.86 -0.91
C SER A 78 3.54 10.41 -2.18
N ARG A 79 3.16 9.26 -2.77
CA ARG A 79 3.73 8.82 -4.05
C ARG A 79 3.28 9.69 -5.21
N ALA A 80 2.04 10.16 -5.22
CA ALA A 80 1.56 11.10 -6.24
C ALA A 80 2.30 12.44 -6.14
N GLU A 81 2.51 12.96 -4.93
CA GLU A 81 3.26 14.19 -4.68
C GLU A 81 4.74 14.04 -5.05
N ALA A 82 5.39 12.95 -4.62
CA ALA A 82 6.76 12.63 -5.00
C ALA A 82 6.88 12.45 -6.52
N GLY A 83 5.94 11.77 -7.15
CA GLY A 83 5.87 11.61 -8.60
C GLY A 83 5.67 12.94 -9.33
N ALA A 84 4.84 13.84 -8.81
CA ALA A 84 4.66 15.20 -9.34
C ALA A 84 5.93 16.04 -9.19
N ALA A 85 6.59 16.00 -8.02
CA ALA A 85 7.87 16.66 -7.77
C ALA A 85 8.97 16.12 -8.70
N LEU A 86 9.08 14.79 -8.85
CA LEU A 86 10.01 14.16 -9.79
C LEU A 86 9.70 14.50 -11.24
N ASN A 87 8.42 14.62 -11.62
CA ASN A 87 8.03 15.07 -12.96
C ASN A 87 8.38 16.54 -13.20
N LEU A 88 8.20 17.41 -12.21
CA LEU A 88 8.60 18.82 -12.28
C LEU A 88 10.12 18.93 -12.37
N LEU A 89 10.85 18.28 -11.47
CA LEU A 89 12.30 18.22 -11.51
C LEU A 89 12.80 17.61 -12.81
N HIS A 90 12.11 16.64 -13.40
CA HIS A 90 12.49 16.11 -14.71
C HIS A 90 12.22 17.08 -15.86
N ARG A 91 11.12 17.85 -15.83
CA ARG A 91 10.89 18.93 -16.80
C ARG A 91 11.93 20.04 -16.69
N LEU A 92 12.46 20.24 -15.49
CA LEU A 92 13.55 21.17 -15.21
C LEU A 92 14.92 20.53 -15.46
N ALA A 93 15.00 19.21 -15.44
CA ALA A 93 16.24 18.49 -15.64
C ALA A 93 16.61 18.48 -17.10
N PRO A 94 17.92 18.57 -17.43
CA PRO A 94 18.33 18.43 -18.81
C PRO A 94 17.96 17.00 -19.22
N PRO A 95 16.95 16.80 -20.10
CA PRO A 95 16.77 15.50 -20.70
C PRO A 95 17.99 15.29 -21.61
N GLY A 96 18.17 14.05 -22.11
CA GLY A 96 19.13 13.78 -23.18
C GLY A 96 19.20 14.95 -24.17
N ALA A 97 20.40 15.50 -24.27
CA ALA A 97 20.76 16.79 -24.83
C ALA A 97 19.88 17.32 -25.99
N ALA A 98 19.54 18.61 -25.89
CA ALA A 98 19.12 19.53 -26.97
C ALA A 98 17.63 19.71 -27.33
N GLU A 99 16.71 18.78 -27.07
CA GLU A 99 15.32 18.95 -27.57
C GLU A 99 14.40 19.86 -26.73
N GLN A 100 14.74 20.13 -25.46
CA GLN A 100 13.93 20.96 -24.56
C GLN A 100 14.69 22.13 -23.91
N MET A 101 16.01 22.18 -24.12
CA MET A 101 16.83 23.33 -23.72
C MET A 101 16.71 24.41 -24.79
N GLU A 102 16.79 25.66 -24.35
CA GLU A 102 16.94 26.77 -25.28
C GLU A 102 18.19 26.49 -26.15
N PRO A 103 18.10 26.57 -27.49
CA PRO A 103 19.16 26.08 -28.37
C PRO A 103 20.54 26.65 -28.06
N LEU A 104 20.60 27.88 -27.57
CA LEU A 104 21.83 28.55 -27.18
C LEU A 104 22.45 27.93 -25.92
N GLU A 105 21.65 27.70 -24.88
CA GLU A 105 22.08 26.98 -23.66
C GLU A 105 22.58 25.57 -23.97
N ALA A 106 21.88 24.84 -24.85
CA ALA A 106 22.28 23.50 -25.27
C ALA A 106 23.64 23.50 -26.01
N THR A 107 23.88 24.52 -26.83
CA THR A 107 25.14 24.70 -27.57
C THR A 107 26.30 24.98 -26.61
N LEU A 108 26.10 25.84 -25.63
CA LEU A 108 27.10 26.18 -24.61
C LEU A 108 27.40 24.98 -23.69
N LEU A 109 26.37 24.22 -23.30
CA LEU A 109 26.54 22.98 -22.55
C LEU A 109 27.32 21.92 -23.33
N PHE A 110 27.07 21.76 -24.63
CA PHE A 110 27.82 20.86 -25.50
C PHE A 110 29.31 21.24 -25.57
N LEU A 111 29.62 22.53 -25.74
CA LEU A 111 31.00 23.01 -25.77
C LEU A 111 31.72 22.77 -24.43
N TYR A 112 31.03 23.03 -23.33
CA TYR A 112 31.54 22.71 -21.99
C TYR A 112 31.82 21.21 -21.82
N GLN A 113 30.92 20.34 -22.28
CA GLN A 113 31.10 18.88 -22.25
C GLN A 113 32.27 18.45 -23.13
N ALA A 114 32.41 19.00 -24.34
CA ALA A 114 33.54 18.70 -25.23
C ALA A 114 34.89 19.06 -24.58
N ARG A 115 34.95 20.19 -23.88
CA ARG A 115 36.13 20.62 -23.11
C ARG A 115 36.43 19.69 -21.94
N THR A 116 35.43 19.41 -21.10
CA THR A 116 35.60 18.58 -19.90
C THR A 116 35.92 17.12 -20.20
N LEU A 117 35.41 16.58 -21.32
CA LEU A 117 35.72 15.23 -21.80
C LEU A 117 37.05 15.14 -22.56
N GLY A 118 37.78 16.25 -22.73
CA GLY A 118 39.07 16.28 -23.42
C GLY A 118 38.98 16.07 -24.94
N VAL A 119 37.79 16.29 -25.53
CA VAL A 119 37.55 16.15 -26.98
C VAL A 119 37.51 17.50 -27.70
N TRP A 120 38.05 18.54 -27.05
CA TRP A 120 38.13 19.89 -27.59
C TRP A 120 38.92 19.94 -28.91
N ARG A 121 38.45 20.75 -29.87
CA ARG A 121 39.13 21.01 -31.13
C ARG A 121 39.17 22.52 -31.34
N GLU A 122 40.25 23.04 -31.93
CA GLU A 122 40.41 24.47 -32.24
C GLU A 122 39.23 25.02 -33.06
N ALA A 123 38.62 24.19 -33.91
CA ALA A 123 37.42 24.55 -34.68
C ALA A 123 36.18 24.90 -33.82
N LEU A 124 36.17 24.57 -32.53
CA LEU A 124 35.09 24.87 -31.59
C LEU A 124 35.25 26.25 -30.92
N GLU A 125 36.44 26.86 -30.97
CA GLU A 125 36.69 28.17 -30.33
C GLU A 125 35.81 29.29 -30.91
N PRO A 126 35.70 29.47 -32.23
CA PRO A 126 34.82 30.50 -32.79
C PRO A 126 33.34 30.26 -32.48
N LEU A 127 32.95 28.99 -32.35
CA LEU A 127 31.58 28.61 -32.00
C LEU A 127 31.24 28.97 -30.55
N GLU A 128 32.18 28.78 -29.63
CA GLU A 128 32.01 29.19 -28.23
C GLU A 128 31.96 30.70 -28.07
N GLU A 129 32.87 31.44 -28.71
CA GLU A 129 32.86 32.90 -28.69
C GLU A 129 31.53 33.45 -29.21
N GLN A 130 31.05 32.91 -30.33
CA GLN A 130 29.77 33.29 -30.90
C GLN A 130 28.61 32.97 -29.97
N ALA A 131 28.56 31.75 -29.40
CA ALA A 131 27.49 31.36 -28.49
C ALA A 131 27.49 32.18 -27.19
N GLN A 132 28.66 32.47 -26.62
CA GLN A 132 28.80 33.34 -25.44
C GLN A 132 28.36 34.77 -25.71
N SER A 133 28.70 35.32 -26.88
CA SER A 133 28.30 36.67 -27.27
C SER A 133 26.79 36.80 -27.43
N LEU A 134 26.14 35.80 -28.04
CA LEU A 134 24.69 35.75 -28.19
C LEU A 134 24.02 35.62 -26.84
N TRP A 135 24.55 34.78 -25.96
CA TRP A 135 23.98 34.57 -24.63
C TRP A 135 24.05 35.85 -23.80
N GLN A 136 25.20 36.51 -23.80
CA GLN A 136 25.39 37.78 -23.10
C GLN A 136 24.48 38.89 -23.65
N ALA A 137 24.21 38.91 -24.95
CA ALA A 137 23.29 39.88 -25.56
C ALA A 137 21.83 39.65 -25.13
N GLU A 138 21.40 38.40 -24.95
CA GLU A 138 20.03 38.04 -24.57
C GLU A 138 19.79 38.10 -23.04
N HIS A 139 20.76 37.65 -22.25
CA HIS A 139 20.61 37.45 -20.80
C HIS A 139 21.39 38.47 -19.95
N GLY A 140 22.21 39.33 -20.58
CA GLY A 140 22.96 40.40 -19.91
C GLY A 140 24.25 39.96 -19.21
N GLU A 141 24.47 38.65 -19.05
CA GLU A 141 25.63 38.06 -18.37
C GLU A 141 26.21 36.90 -19.19
N PRO A 142 27.52 36.60 -19.10
CA PRO A 142 28.11 35.46 -19.79
C PRO A 142 27.61 34.14 -19.20
N TRP A 143 27.43 33.13 -20.05
CA TRP A 143 26.98 31.82 -19.59
C TRP A 143 28.06 31.13 -18.77
N ARG A 144 27.63 30.48 -17.69
CA ARG A 144 28.48 29.64 -16.84
C ARG A 144 27.79 28.32 -16.58
N PHE A 145 28.57 27.25 -16.58
CA PHE A 145 28.07 25.94 -16.22
C PHE A 145 27.74 25.88 -14.72
N GLU A 146 26.46 25.72 -14.39
CA GLU A 146 25.97 25.51 -13.02
C GLU A 146 26.01 24.01 -12.68
N GLY A 147 27.17 23.52 -12.24
CA GLY A 147 27.40 22.09 -12.00
C GLY A 147 26.49 21.47 -10.96
N GLU A 148 26.22 22.17 -9.85
CA GLU A 148 25.33 21.70 -8.79
C GLU A 148 23.89 21.55 -9.28
N ARG A 149 23.38 22.56 -9.98
CA ARG A 149 22.06 22.51 -10.60
C ARG A 149 21.97 21.37 -11.62
N TRP A 150 22.96 21.27 -12.52
CA TRP A 150 23.00 20.20 -13.52
C TRP A 150 23.01 18.81 -12.85
N LEU A 151 23.78 18.64 -11.78
CA LEU A 151 23.88 17.37 -11.05
C LEU A 151 22.59 17.04 -10.30
N ALA A 152 22.00 18.00 -9.58
CA ALA A 152 20.73 17.82 -8.86
C ALA A 152 19.60 17.39 -9.81
N LEU A 153 19.54 18.04 -10.95
CA LEU A 153 18.60 17.73 -12.02
C LEU A 153 18.84 16.34 -12.64
N SER A 154 20.10 15.99 -12.88
CA SER A 154 20.47 14.66 -13.38
C SER A 154 20.10 13.54 -12.40
N VAL A 155 20.35 13.77 -11.10
CA VAL A 155 19.95 12.86 -10.02
C VAL A 155 18.43 12.70 -9.97
N ALA A 156 17.65 13.78 -10.10
CA ALA A 156 16.20 13.70 -10.14
C ALA A 156 15.67 12.91 -11.34
N ALA A 157 16.30 13.06 -12.52
CA ALA A 157 15.95 12.27 -13.70
C ALA A 157 16.22 10.77 -13.50
N LEU A 158 17.32 10.40 -12.84
CA LEU A 158 17.63 9.02 -12.48
C LEU A 158 16.62 8.44 -11.47
N LEU A 159 16.28 9.21 -10.42
CA LEU A 159 15.27 8.83 -9.44
C LEU A 159 13.89 8.58 -10.09
N ARG A 160 13.49 9.43 -11.03
CA ARG A 160 12.26 9.24 -11.80
C ARG A 160 12.26 7.93 -12.58
N ARG A 161 13.38 7.59 -13.24
CA ARG A 161 13.49 6.30 -13.96
C ARG A 161 13.40 5.10 -13.01
N LEU A 162 13.99 5.19 -11.82
CA LEU A 162 13.89 4.14 -10.81
C LEU A 162 12.45 3.97 -10.30
N GLU A 163 11.71 5.06 -10.07
CA GLU A 163 10.30 4.97 -9.65
C GLU A 163 9.39 4.45 -10.76
N GLN A 164 9.68 4.76 -12.04
CA GLN A 164 8.99 4.15 -13.18
C GLN A 164 9.22 2.64 -13.23
N ALA A 165 10.47 2.19 -13.09
CA ALA A 165 10.79 0.76 -13.04
C ALA A 165 10.11 0.06 -11.86
N ARG A 166 10.04 0.72 -10.70
CA ARG A 166 9.31 0.23 -9.52
C ARG A 166 7.81 0.12 -9.77
N SER A 167 7.22 1.12 -10.43
CA SER A 167 5.78 1.13 -10.77
C SER A 167 5.43 -0.01 -11.74
N GLN A 168 6.26 -0.23 -12.76
CA GLN A 168 6.11 -1.35 -13.69
C GLN A 168 6.20 -2.71 -12.98
N SER A 169 7.10 -2.87 -12.01
CA SER A 169 7.22 -4.08 -11.20
C SER A 169 5.97 -4.34 -10.34
N LEU A 170 5.33 -3.27 -9.84
CA LEU A 170 4.09 -3.36 -9.07
C LEU A 170 2.88 -3.71 -9.95
N GLU A 171 2.77 -3.10 -11.13
CA GLU A 171 1.70 -3.37 -12.10
C GLU A 171 1.78 -4.78 -12.69
N GLY A 172 3.00 -5.32 -12.87
CA GLY A 172 3.22 -6.67 -13.37
C GLY A 172 2.95 -7.79 -12.36
N ALA A 173 2.72 -7.47 -11.08
CA ALA A 173 2.54 -8.47 -10.03
C ALA A 173 1.06 -8.84 -9.82
N ALA A 174 0.77 -10.13 -9.68
CA ALA A 174 -0.59 -10.63 -9.43
C ALA A 174 -1.17 -10.15 -8.07
N ARG A 175 -0.30 -9.79 -7.11
CA ARG A 175 -0.67 -9.15 -5.85
C ARG A 175 0.27 -7.97 -5.57
N PRO A 176 -0.21 -6.85 -5.01
CA PRO A 176 0.63 -5.68 -4.70
C PRO A 176 1.80 -5.99 -3.77
N ALA A 177 1.60 -6.89 -2.79
CA ALA A 177 2.64 -7.32 -1.85
C ALA A 177 3.79 -8.08 -2.54
N ASP A 178 3.49 -8.79 -3.62
CA ASP A 178 4.48 -9.53 -4.40
C ASP A 178 5.30 -8.55 -5.26
N GLY A 179 4.67 -7.50 -5.80
CA GLY A 179 5.37 -6.44 -6.55
C GLY A 179 6.34 -5.61 -5.71
N LEU A 180 6.03 -5.36 -4.42
CA LEU A 180 6.96 -4.70 -3.50
C LEU A 180 8.19 -5.55 -3.18
N ARG A 181 8.05 -6.88 -3.16
CA ARG A 181 9.17 -7.81 -2.98
C ARG A 181 9.91 -8.12 -4.28
N ALA A 182 9.27 -7.92 -5.42
CA ALA A 182 9.83 -8.17 -6.74
C ALA A 182 10.79 -7.07 -7.22
N PHE A 183 10.68 -5.86 -6.67
CA PHE A 183 11.62 -4.78 -7.00
C PHE A 183 13.02 -5.07 -6.43
N ASP A 184 14.06 -4.91 -7.26
CA ASP A 184 15.43 -5.25 -6.89
C ASP A 184 15.90 -4.41 -5.69
N PRO A 185 16.31 -5.04 -4.57
CA PRO A 185 16.75 -4.33 -3.38
C PRO A 185 18.01 -3.47 -3.61
N ASN A 186 18.86 -3.83 -4.56
CA ASN A 186 20.04 -3.03 -4.92
C ASN A 186 19.63 -1.74 -5.65
N LEU A 187 18.62 -1.81 -6.53
CA LEU A 187 18.06 -0.62 -7.17
C LEU A 187 17.33 0.29 -6.17
N ALA A 188 16.67 -0.29 -5.16
CA ALA A 188 16.08 0.46 -4.06
C ALA A 188 17.16 1.17 -3.20
N ALA A 189 18.28 0.49 -2.92
CA ALA A 189 19.40 1.09 -2.20
C ALA A 189 20.05 2.24 -3.00
N LEU A 190 20.19 2.08 -4.33
CA LEU A 190 20.66 3.16 -5.21
C LEU A 190 19.70 4.35 -5.22
N ALA A 191 18.39 4.12 -5.23
CA ALA A 191 17.40 5.20 -5.11
C ALA A 191 17.57 5.96 -3.78
N GLY A 192 17.78 5.24 -2.67
CA GLY A 192 18.06 5.86 -1.37
C GLY A 192 19.34 6.70 -1.37
N GLY A 193 20.41 6.21 -1.99
CA GLY A 193 21.67 6.96 -2.15
C GLY A 193 21.53 8.21 -3.01
N LEU A 194 20.80 8.11 -4.13
CA LEU A 194 20.49 9.25 -5.00
C LEU A 194 19.61 10.29 -4.29
N GLN A 195 18.65 9.86 -3.47
CA GLN A 195 17.83 10.76 -2.67
C GLN A 195 18.69 11.52 -1.65
N GLN A 196 19.61 10.84 -0.97
CA GLN A 196 20.55 11.50 -0.04
C GLN A 196 21.46 12.49 -0.76
N ALA A 197 21.98 12.13 -1.94
CA ALA A 197 22.78 13.04 -2.75
C ALA A 197 21.99 14.28 -3.19
N LEU A 198 20.72 14.13 -3.58
CA LEU A 198 19.85 15.24 -3.93
C LEU A 198 19.59 16.18 -2.75
N VAL A 199 19.32 15.62 -1.57
CA VAL A 199 19.14 16.41 -0.34
C VAL A 199 20.43 17.16 0.01
N ALA A 200 21.60 16.51 -0.10
CA ALA A 200 22.87 17.17 0.15
C ALA A 200 23.11 18.35 -0.81
N LEU A 201 22.84 18.16 -2.10
CA LEU A 201 22.95 19.22 -3.12
C LEU A 201 21.94 20.36 -2.93
N ALA A 202 20.81 20.11 -2.27
CA ALA A 202 19.82 21.13 -1.94
C ALA A 202 20.05 21.79 -0.57
N SER A 203 20.86 21.19 0.29
CA SER A 203 21.11 21.67 1.67
C SER A 203 22.32 22.61 1.77
N GLU A 204 23.10 22.78 0.71
CA GLU A 204 24.09 23.84 0.59
C GLU A 204 23.40 25.17 0.21
N GLU A 205 22.52 25.67 1.08
CA GLU A 205 22.16 27.09 1.11
C GLU A 205 23.27 27.85 1.86
N VAL A 206 24.14 28.52 1.07
CA VAL A 206 24.77 29.84 1.29
C VAL A 206 25.76 30.00 2.49
N PRO A 207 27.02 30.38 2.21
CA PRO A 207 27.66 31.54 2.85
C PRO A 207 27.41 32.84 2.06
#